data_AF-R4WTE1-F1
#
_entry.id   AF-R4WTE1-F1
#
_cell.length_a   1.000
_cell.length_b   1.000
_cell.length_c   1.000
_cell.angle_alpha   90.00
_cell.angle_beta   90.00
_cell.angle_gamma   90.00
#
_symmetry.space_group_name_H-M   'P 1'
#
loop_
_entity.id
_entity.type
_entity.pdbx_description
1 polymer ?
#
loop_
_entity_poly.entity_id
_entity_poly.type
_entity_poly.pdbx_seq_one_letter_code
_entity_poly.pdbx_strand_id
1 'polypeptide(L)'
;MDEFNERLSKYDLSETQLSLIRDIRRRGKNKVAAQNCRKRKLDQILSLADEVKQMRERKQRLLHERQVLYTERHRIRTKFSQLYKHIFQSLRDPEGNPYSQYEWSLQQTGDGSVVLVPRGNQTILDQAEPASRKPHNP
;
A
#
# COMPACT_ATOMS: atom_id res chain seq x y z
N MET A 1 47.52 -13.81 -5.57
CA MET A 1 48.36 -13.32 -6.69
C MET A 1 49.70 -14.03 -6.70
N ASP A 2 50.13 -14.43 -5.50
CA ASP A 2 51.46 -14.90 -5.18
C ASP A 2 51.73 -16.29 -5.74
N GLU A 3 50.78 -17.24 -5.61
CA GLU A 3 50.92 -18.59 -6.16
C GLU A 3 51.15 -18.60 -7.69
N PHE A 4 50.51 -17.72 -8.45
CA PHE A 4 50.70 -17.64 -9.91
C PHE A 4 52.09 -17.10 -10.27
N ASN A 5 52.53 -16.05 -9.58
CA ASN A 5 53.85 -15.46 -9.81
C ASN A 5 54.97 -16.41 -9.32
N GLU A 6 54.76 -17.09 -8.20
CA GLU A 6 55.65 -18.11 -7.64
C GLU A 6 55.76 -19.35 -8.55
N ARG A 7 54.71 -19.68 -9.30
CA ARG A 7 54.77 -20.74 -10.31
C ARG A 7 55.49 -20.29 -11.57
N LEU A 8 55.38 -19.01 -11.95
CA LEU A 8 56.10 -18.44 -13.08
C LEU A 8 57.60 -18.29 -12.81
N SER A 9 58.01 -17.98 -11.58
CA SER A 9 59.43 -17.81 -11.21
C SER A 9 60.25 -19.10 -11.27
N LYS A 10 59.61 -20.26 -11.44
CA LYS A 10 60.28 -21.57 -11.62
C LYS A 10 60.84 -21.79 -13.02
N TYR A 11 60.59 -20.88 -13.96
CA TYR A 11 60.98 -20.99 -15.36
C TYR A 11 61.73 -19.73 -15.81
N ASP A 12 62.84 -19.90 -16.55
CA ASP A 12 63.51 -18.78 -17.23
C ASP A 12 62.75 -18.42 -18.51
N LEU A 13 61.86 -17.44 -18.39
CA LEU A 13 61.01 -16.95 -19.47
C LEU A 13 61.53 -15.62 -20.01
N SER A 14 61.47 -15.44 -21.32
CA SER A 14 61.78 -14.15 -21.94
C SER A 14 60.72 -13.09 -21.61
N GLU A 15 61.07 -11.81 -21.72
CA GLU A 15 60.10 -10.71 -21.51
C GLU A 15 58.91 -10.79 -22.47
N THR A 16 59.12 -11.27 -23.70
CA THR A 16 58.05 -11.46 -24.68
C THR A 16 57.06 -12.56 -24.25
N GLN A 17 57.56 -13.66 -23.68
CA GLN A 17 56.72 -14.72 -23.13
C GLN A 17 55.95 -14.25 -21.88
N LEU A 18 56.61 -13.52 -20.97
CA LEU A 18 55.96 -12.95 -19.78
C LEU A 18 54.85 -11.97 -20.15
N SER A 19 55.07 -11.12 -21.16
CA SER A 19 54.06 -10.19 -21.68
C SER A 19 52.84 -10.94 -22.23
N LEU A 20 53.06 -11.99 -23.03
CA LEU A 20 51.98 -12.83 -23.56
C LEU A 20 51.16 -13.51 -22.45
N ILE A 21 51.82 -14.09 -21.46
CA ILE A 21 51.17 -14.73 -20.31
C ILE A 21 50.31 -13.73 -19.52
N ARG A 22 50.85 -12.54 -19.25
CA ARG A 22 50.10 -11.45 -18.59
C ARG A 22 48.87 -11.06 -19.39
N ASP A 23 48.99 -10.94 -20.71
CA ASP A 23 47.88 -10.58 -21.57
C ASP A 23 46.78 -11.66 -21.63
N ILE A 24 47.16 -12.93 -21.76
CA ILE A 24 46.22 -14.06 -21.70
C ILE A 24 45.47 -14.04 -20.36
N ARG A 25 46.18 -13.87 -19.25
CA ARG A 25 45.59 -13.80 -17.92
C ARG A 25 44.65 -12.60 -17.77
N ARG A 26 45.05 -11.43 -18.28
CA ARG A 26 44.23 -10.21 -18.29
C ARG A 26 42.94 -10.44 -19.06
N ARG A 27 43.01 -11.02 -20.25
CA ARG A 27 41.83 -11.40 -21.06
C ARG A 27 40.92 -12.39 -20.32
N GLY A 28 41.50 -13.40 -19.67
CA GLY A 28 40.76 -14.35 -18.84
C GLY A 28 40.00 -13.69 -17.69
N LYS A 29 40.66 -12.81 -16.93
CA LYS A 29 40.01 -12.02 -15.86
C LYS A 29 38.89 -11.14 -16.41
N ASN A 30 39.11 -10.44 -17.53
CA ASN A 30 38.10 -9.58 -18.14
C ASN A 30 36.88 -10.38 -18.62
N LYS A 31 37.08 -11.59 -19.15
CA LYS A 31 35.97 -12.48 -19.55
C LYS A 31 35.08 -12.82 -18.34
N VAL A 32 35.70 -13.22 -17.22
CA VAL A 32 34.96 -13.55 -15.98
C VAL A 32 34.29 -12.30 -15.40
N ALA A 33 34.97 -11.16 -15.38
CA ALA A 33 34.40 -9.91 -14.90
C ALA A 33 33.16 -9.49 -15.71
N ALA A 34 33.22 -9.60 -17.04
CA ALA A 34 32.08 -9.32 -17.91
C ALA A 34 30.91 -10.28 -17.64
N GLN A 35 31.18 -11.58 -17.42
CA GLN A 35 30.17 -12.56 -17.06
C GLN A 35 29.52 -12.23 -15.71
N ASN A 36 30.32 -11.88 -14.69
CA ASN A 36 29.81 -11.51 -13.37
C ASN A 36 29.01 -10.21 -13.39
N CYS A 37 29.42 -9.23 -14.20
CA CYS A 37 28.65 -8.00 -14.40
C CYS A 37 27.30 -8.30 -15.07
N ARG A 38 27.27 -9.13 -16.12
CA ARG A 38 26.03 -9.55 -16.78
C ARG A 38 25.11 -10.32 -15.82
N LYS A 39 25.66 -11.26 -15.05
CA LYS A 39 24.92 -12.00 -14.03
C LYS A 39 24.29 -11.06 -13.00
N ARG A 40 25.08 -10.18 -12.38
CA ARG A 40 24.56 -9.20 -11.41
C ARG A 40 23.45 -8.33 -12.00
N LYS A 41 23.60 -7.90 -13.26
CA LYS A 41 22.57 -7.08 -13.92
C LYS A 41 21.28 -7.86 -14.14
N LEU A 42 21.36 -9.12 -14.54
CA LEU A 42 20.20 -10.00 -14.68
C LEU A 42 19.53 -10.26 -13.32
N ASP A 43 20.32 -10.56 -12.28
CA ASP A 43 19.80 -10.78 -10.93
C ASP A 43 19.03 -9.54 -10.42
N GLN A 44 19.56 -8.34 -10.66
CA GLN A 44 18.87 -7.08 -10.35
C GLN A 44 17.55 -6.91 -11.12
N ILE A 45 17.55 -7.21 -12.42
CA ILE A 45 16.34 -7.11 -13.25
C ILE A 45 15.27 -8.07 -12.72
N LEU A 46 15.65 -9.29 -12.36
CA LEU A 46 14.73 -10.29 -11.84
C LEU A 46 14.18 -9.91 -10.46
N SER A 47 15.03 -9.39 -9.56
CA SER A 47 14.58 -8.87 -8.25
C SER A 47 13.55 -7.76 -8.41
N LEU A 48 13.85 -6.77 -9.26
CA LEU A 48 12.94 -5.66 -9.52
C LEU A 48 11.63 -6.12 -10.14
N ALA A 49 11.66 -7.09 -11.05
CA ALA A 49 10.45 -7.65 -11.65
C ALA A 49 9.56 -8.31 -10.59
N ASP A 50 10.15 -9.05 -9.64
CA ASP A 50 9.41 -9.68 -8.55
C ASP A 50 8.86 -8.64 -7.56
N GLU A 51 9.65 -7.63 -7.18
CA GLU A 51 9.19 -6.52 -6.34
C GLU A 51 7.98 -5.79 -6.96
N VAL A 52 8.03 -5.49 -8.26
CA VAL A 52 6.91 -4.89 -8.99
C VAL A 52 5.68 -5.79 -8.97
N LYS A 53 5.86 -7.10 -9.16
CA LYS A 53 4.77 -8.08 -9.08
C LYS A 53 4.13 -8.08 -7.69
N GLN A 54 4.93 -8.20 -6.64
CA GLN A 54 4.45 -8.17 -5.25
C GLN A 54 3.71 -6.87 -4.93
N MET A 55 4.22 -5.73 -5.38
CA MET A 55 3.56 -4.43 -5.21
C MET A 55 2.20 -4.35 -5.92
N ARG A 56 2.10 -4.91 -7.13
CA ARG A 56 0.82 -5.00 -7.86
C ARG A 56 -0.19 -5.89 -7.13
N GLU A 57 0.23 -7.06 -6.66
CA GLU A 57 -0.64 -7.97 -5.89
C GLU A 57 -1.11 -7.34 -4.57
N ARG A 58 -0.22 -6.66 -3.85
CA ARG A 58 -0.57 -5.89 -2.65
C ARG A 58 -1.57 -4.78 -2.95
N LYS A 59 -1.39 -4.02 -4.03
CA LYS A 59 -2.34 -3.00 -4.47
C LYS A 59 -3.72 -3.59 -4.73
N GLN A 60 -3.81 -4.73 -5.42
CA GLN A 60 -5.09 -5.37 -5.71
C GLN A 60 -5.80 -5.85 -4.43
N ARG A 61 -5.07 -6.45 -3.49
CA ARG A 61 -5.64 -6.83 -2.18
C ARG A 61 -6.21 -5.63 -1.42
N LEU A 62 -5.45 -4.54 -1.32
CA LEU A 62 -5.90 -3.33 -0.64
C LEU A 62 -7.12 -2.69 -1.32
N LEU A 63 -7.20 -2.72 -2.66
CA LEU A 63 -8.38 -2.25 -3.38
C LEU A 63 -9.63 -3.09 -3.08
N HIS A 64 -9.46 -4.41 -2.98
CA HIS A 64 -10.54 -5.33 -2.61
C HIS A 64 -11.00 -5.09 -1.16
N GLU A 65 -10.08 -5.04 -0.21
CA GLU A 65 -10.39 -4.74 1.21
C GLU A 65 -11.12 -3.41 1.36
N ARG A 66 -10.66 -2.38 0.65
CA ARG A 66 -11.32 -1.06 0.61
C ARG A 66 -12.77 -1.18 0.12
N GLN A 67 -13.03 -1.96 -0.93
CA GLN A 67 -14.38 -2.15 -1.46
C GLN A 67 -15.29 -2.88 -0.45
N VAL A 68 -14.76 -3.88 0.25
CA VAL A 68 -15.47 -4.59 1.31
C VAL A 68 -15.84 -3.61 2.43
N LEU A 69 -14.89 -2.79 2.90
CA LEU A 69 -15.14 -1.79 3.93
C LEU A 69 -16.17 -0.73 3.50
N TYR A 70 -16.14 -0.28 2.24
CA TYR A 70 -17.15 0.65 1.73
C TYR A 70 -18.55 0.05 1.76
N THR A 71 -18.68 -1.20 1.32
CA THR A 71 -19.96 -1.93 1.33
C THR A 71 -20.48 -2.07 2.76
N GLU A 72 -19.60 -2.47 3.69
CA GLU A 72 -20.00 -2.69 5.07
C GLU A 72 -20.35 -1.39 5.80
N ARG A 73 -19.59 -0.32 5.56
CA ARG A 73 -19.91 1.02 6.05
C ARG A 73 -21.26 1.50 5.52
N HIS A 74 -21.55 1.28 4.24
CA HIS A 74 -22.84 1.62 3.66
C HIS A 74 -23.97 0.83 4.33
N ARG A 75 -23.79 -0.48 4.51
CA ARG A 75 -24.77 -1.35 5.20
C ARG A 75 -25.08 -0.85 6.61
N ILE A 76 -24.05 -0.53 7.40
CA ILE A 76 -24.21 -0.03 8.77
C ILE A 76 -24.88 1.35 8.76
N ARG A 77 -24.48 2.26 7.88
CA ARG A 77 -25.10 3.60 7.75
C ARG A 77 -26.59 3.51 7.41
N THR A 78 -26.95 2.60 6.50
CA THR A 78 -28.35 2.36 6.12
C THR A 78 -29.15 1.81 7.31
N LYS A 79 -28.62 0.81 8.02
CA LYS A 79 -29.27 0.27 9.23
C LYS A 79 -29.44 1.33 10.31
N PHE A 80 -28.40 2.12 10.58
CA PHE A 80 -28.47 3.22 11.53
C PHE A 80 -29.54 4.23 11.13
N SER A 81 -29.59 4.63 9.85
CA SER A 81 -30.58 5.59 9.35
C SER A 81 -32.01 5.07 9.50
N GLN A 82 -32.22 3.77 9.27
CA GLN A 82 -33.52 3.12 9.47
C GLN A 82 -33.93 3.14 10.96
N LEU A 83 -33.01 2.75 11.85
CA LEU A 83 -33.26 2.78 13.30
C LEU A 83 -33.53 4.19 13.80
N TYR A 84 -32.75 5.17 13.37
CA TYR A 84 -32.92 6.57 13.74
C TYR A 84 -34.30 7.07 13.34
N LYS A 85 -34.72 6.84 12.08
CA LYS A 85 -36.08 7.19 11.62
C LYS A 85 -37.16 6.48 12.43
N HIS A 86 -36.99 5.19 12.71
CA HIS A 86 -37.96 4.41 13.47
C HIS A 86 -38.15 4.93 14.91
N ILE A 87 -37.06 5.32 15.57
CA ILE A 87 -37.12 5.90 16.91
C ILE A 87 -37.89 7.24 16.87
N PHE A 88 -37.55 8.14 15.95
CA PHE A 88 -38.26 9.43 15.81
C PHE A 88 -39.74 9.29 15.44
N GLN A 89 -40.13 8.24 14.72
CA GLN A 89 -41.54 7.93 14.47
C GLN A 89 -42.33 7.58 15.74
N SER A 90 -41.63 7.08 16.77
CA SER A 90 -42.25 6.61 18.03
C SER A 90 -42.11 7.61 19.18
N LEU A 91 -41.13 8.50 19.13
CA LEU A 91 -40.89 9.51 20.17
C LEU A 91 -42.02 10.56 20.22
N ARG A 92 -42.50 10.85 21.43
CA ARG A 92 -43.51 11.88 21.71
C ARG A 92 -43.07 12.75 22.89
N ASP A 93 -43.43 14.03 22.87
CA ASP A 93 -43.28 14.95 24.00
C ASP A 93 -44.31 14.63 25.11
N PRO A 94 -44.22 15.26 26.30
CA PRO A 94 -45.19 15.06 27.39
C PRO A 94 -46.64 15.34 27.01
N GLU A 95 -46.86 16.22 26.04
CA GLU A 95 -48.17 16.60 25.48
C GLU A 95 -48.67 15.62 24.41
N GLY A 96 -47.85 14.65 24.00
CA GLY A 96 -48.18 13.60 23.03
C GLY A 96 -47.89 13.97 21.57
N ASN A 97 -47.22 15.09 21.28
CA ASN A 97 -46.83 15.49 19.93
C ASN A 97 -45.55 14.77 19.47
N PRO A 98 -45.40 14.47 18.18
CA PRO A 98 -44.19 13.83 17.65
C PRO A 98 -42.97 14.76 17.63
N TYR A 99 -41.82 14.24 18.05
CA TYR A 99 -40.55 14.94 17.89
C TYR A 99 -40.08 14.94 16.42
N SER A 100 -39.71 16.12 15.92
CA SER A 100 -39.14 16.27 14.57
C SER A 100 -37.65 15.90 14.55
N GLN A 101 -37.24 15.01 13.65
CA GLN A 101 -35.84 14.68 13.40
C GLN A 101 -34.99 15.84 12.85
N TYR A 102 -35.63 16.93 12.43
CA TYR A 102 -34.95 18.14 11.92
C TYR A 102 -34.64 19.13 13.03
N GLU A 103 -35.46 19.16 14.08
CA GLU A 103 -35.34 20.06 15.22
C GLU A 103 -34.65 19.39 16.42
N TRP A 104 -34.64 18.05 16.46
CA TRP A 104 -34.12 17.28 17.58
C TRP A 104 -33.17 16.17 17.09
N SER A 105 -32.21 15.81 17.94
CA SER A 105 -31.24 14.75 17.67
C SER A 105 -31.00 13.87 18.89
N LEU A 106 -30.70 12.60 18.63
CA LEU A 106 -30.26 11.67 19.67
C LEU A 106 -28.73 11.75 19.76
N GLN A 107 -28.21 11.99 20.96
CA GLN A 107 -26.77 11.96 21.25
C GLN A 107 -26.47 10.93 22.32
N GLN A 108 -25.35 10.25 22.17
CA GLN A 108 -24.85 9.31 23.17
C GLN A 108 -23.84 10.05 24.07
N THR A 109 -24.05 9.97 25.39
CA THR A 109 -23.14 10.52 26.40
C THR A 109 -22.00 9.53 26.68
N GLY A 110 -20.96 9.98 27.39
CA GLY A 110 -19.75 9.18 27.67
C GLY A 110 -19.99 7.93 28.53
N ASP A 111 -21.10 7.87 29.24
CA ASP A 111 -21.57 6.70 30.01
C ASP A 111 -22.42 5.72 29.18
N GLY A 112 -22.64 6.03 27.90
CA GLY A 112 -23.40 5.20 26.97
C GLY A 112 -24.91 5.46 26.95
N SER A 113 -25.44 6.36 27.80
CA SER A 113 -26.85 6.73 27.76
C SER A 113 -27.18 7.59 26.54
N VAL A 114 -28.44 7.56 26.09
CA VAL A 114 -28.90 8.29 24.90
C VAL A 114 -29.85 9.40 25.33
N VAL A 115 -29.50 10.63 24.99
CA VAL A 115 -30.26 11.84 25.33
C VAL A 115 -30.81 12.50 24.07
N LEU A 116 -32.00 13.09 24.19
CA LEU A 116 -32.60 13.90 23.13
C LEU A 116 -32.17 15.35 23.33
N VAL A 117 -31.58 15.95 22.29
CA VAL A 117 -31.10 17.34 22.34
C VAL A 117 -31.57 18.14 21.12
N PRO A 118 -31.94 19.42 21.28
CA PRO A 118 -32.30 20.28 20.17
C PRO A 118 -31.14 20.41 19.16
N ARG A 119 -31.45 20.35 17.88
CA ARG A 119 -30.55 20.70 16.79
C ARG A 119 -30.53 22.22 16.67
N GLY A 120 -29.49 22.88 17.20
CA GLY A 120 -29.22 24.28 16.86
C GLY A 120 -28.93 24.45 15.35
N ASN A 121 -28.95 25.69 14.85
CA ASN A 121 -28.82 26.09 13.43
C ASN A 121 -27.56 25.61 12.66
N GLN A 122 -26.77 24.64 13.16
CA GLN A 122 -25.65 24.05 12.44
C GLN A 122 -25.47 22.59 12.82
N THR A 123 -25.98 21.67 11.98
CA THR A 123 -25.28 20.46 11.48
C THR A 123 -26.27 19.59 10.71
N ILE A 124 -26.41 19.91 9.42
CA ILE A 124 -26.78 18.90 8.42
C ILE A 124 -25.58 17.97 8.33
N LEU A 125 -25.64 16.87 9.07
CA LEU A 125 -24.61 15.83 9.10
C LEU A 125 -24.49 15.21 7.70
N ASP A 126 -23.45 15.60 6.97
CA ASP A 126 -22.79 14.89 5.87
C ASP A 126 -23.68 14.09 4.91
N GLN A 127 -24.52 14.79 4.12
CA GLN A 127 -25.04 14.24 2.86
C GLN A 127 -24.03 14.33 1.70
N ALA A 128 -22.82 14.87 1.92
CA ALA A 128 -21.78 14.84 0.90
C ALA A 128 -21.12 13.46 0.89
N GLU A 129 -21.50 12.62 -0.09
CA GLU A 129 -20.60 11.57 -0.55
C GLU A 129 -19.22 12.20 -0.85
N PRO A 130 -18.10 11.63 -0.38
CA PRO A 130 -16.82 12.04 -0.91
C PRO A 130 -16.81 11.63 -2.38
N ALA A 131 -16.92 12.62 -3.27
CA ALA A 131 -16.85 12.46 -4.71
C ALA A 131 -15.75 11.46 -5.05
N SER A 132 -16.14 10.40 -5.76
CA SER A 132 -15.27 9.35 -6.26
C SER A 132 -14.02 9.99 -6.87
N ARG A 133 -12.89 9.93 -6.15
CA ARG A 133 -11.59 10.29 -6.70
C ARG A 133 -11.32 9.29 -7.82
N LYS A 134 -11.57 9.71 -9.06
CA LYS A 134 -11.21 8.98 -10.27
C LYS A 134 -9.75 8.51 -10.12
N PRO A 135 -9.43 7.27 -10.51
CA PRO A 135 -8.05 6.83 -10.51
C PRO A 135 -7.27 7.74 -11.45
N HIS A 136 -6.30 8.48 -10.90
CA HIS A 136 -5.29 9.16 -11.69
C HIS A 136 -4.39 8.08 -12.30
N ASN A 137 -4.41 8.00 -13.62
CA ASN A 137 -3.44 7.31 -14.47
C ASN A 137 -2.98 8.43 -15.44
N PRO A 138 -1.68 8.68 -15.61
CA PRO A 138 -0.62 7.71 -15.91
C PRO A 138 0.48 7.60 -14.84
#